data_AF-A0A258E1E7-F1
#
_entry.id   AF-A0A258E1E7-F1
#
_cell.length_a   1.000
_cell.length_b   1.000
_cell.length_c   1.000
_cell.angle_alpha   90.00
_cell.angle_beta   90.00
_cell.angle_gamma   90.00
#
_symmetry.space_group_name_H-M   'P 1'
#
loop_
_entity.id
_entity.type
_entity.pdbx_description
1 polymer ?
#
loop_
_entity_poly.entity_id
_entity_poly.type
_entity_poly.pdbx_seq_one_letter_code
_entity_poly.pdbx_strand_id
1 'polypeptide(L)'
;MEETRRLLEWGFHSFEHRQLYAADTELGRAAVFGGDAGSVGLVARTPVTLLMPRNSQDKIVARVTYSGPLRAPVTKGTQVATMEISRGQLKVLEVPLVSTEDVPVGSLWQRALDGAGVLVGDTARDLGQQAMAKVQELTARKK
;
A
#
# COMPACT_ATOMS: atom_id res chain seq x y z
N MET A 1 -9.20 -31.56 -33.43
CA MET A 1 -10.25 -30.60 -33.03
C MET A 1 -10.82 -30.95 -31.64
N GLU A 2 -11.05 -32.23 -31.36
CA GLU A 2 -11.55 -32.71 -30.05
C GLU A 2 -10.61 -32.37 -28.87
N GLU A 3 -9.30 -32.60 -28.99
CA GLU A 3 -8.31 -32.21 -27.96
C GLU A 3 -8.34 -30.71 -27.60
N THR A 4 -8.49 -29.84 -28.60
CA THR A 4 -8.52 -28.39 -28.39
C THR A 4 -9.75 -27.98 -27.57
N ARG A 5 -10.91 -28.60 -27.85
CA ARG A 5 -12.15 -28.37 -27.10
C ARG A 5 -11.99 -28.80 -25.64
N ARG A 6 -11.42 -29.98 -25.42
CA ARG A 6 -11.18 -30.52 -24.08
C ARG A 6 -10.22 -29.66 -23.25
N LEU A 7 -9.17 -29.11 -23.87
CA LEU A 7 -8.24 -28.20 -23.19
C LEU A 7 -8.90 -26.87 -22.80
N LEU A 8 -9.75 -26.31 -23.68
CA LEU A 8 -10.54 -25.12 -23.40
C LEU A 8 -11.53 -25.34 -22.24
N GLU A 9 -12.27 -26.44 -22.28
CA GLU A 9 -13.23 -26.80 -21.21
C GLU A 9 -12.53 -26.97 -19.86
N TRP A 10 -11.36 -27.64 -19.84
CA TRP A 10 -10.53 -27.75 -18.65
C TRP A 10 -10.06 -26.38 -18.14
N GLY A 11 -9.61 -25.51 -19.05
CA GLY A 11 -9.21 -24.15 -18.71
C GLY A 11 -10.32 -23.36 -18.03
N PHE A 12 -11.54 -23.38 -18.56
CA PHE A 12 -12.65 -22.65 -17.94
C PHE A 12 -13.10 -23.23 -16.59
N HIS A 13 -13.04 -24.54 -16.40
CA HIS A 13 -13.44 -25.17 -15.13
C HIS A 13 -12.39 -25.01 -14.03
N SER A 14 -11.11 -24.89 -14.39
CA SER A 14 -10.01 -24.88 -13.43
C SER A 14 -9.84 -23.54 -12.70
N PHE A 15 -10.29 -22.44 -13.29
CA PHE A 15 -10.12 -21.09 -12.74
C PHE A 15 -11.46 -20.46 -12.35
N GLU A 16 -11.41 -19.58 -11.35
CA GLU A 16 -12.52 -18.74 -10.93
C GLU A 16 -12.06 -17.31 -10.68
N HIS A 17 -12.97 -16.36 -10.91
CA HIS A 17 -12.77 -14.98 -10.50
C HIS A 17 -13.10 -14.84 -9.02
N ARG A 18 -12.11 -14.47 -8.22
CA ARG A 18 -12.30 -14.14 -6.81
C ARG A 18 -12.15 -12.64 -6.62
N GLN A 19 -13.22 -12.00 -6.16
CA GLN A 19 -13.18 -10.60 -5.74
C GLN A 19 -12.54 -10.52 -4.35
N LEU A 20 -11.47 -9.75 -4.23
CA LEU A 20 -10.78 -9.51 -2.97
C LEU A 20 -11.33 -8.28 -2.25
N TYR A 21 -11.57 -7.20 -3.01
CA TYR A 21 -12.08 -5.94 -2.50
C TYR A 21 -13.12 -5.37 -3.47
N ALA A 22 -14.18 -4.77 -2.94
CA ALA A 22 -15.14 -4.02 -3.74
C ALA A 22 -14.55 -2.67 -4.18
N ALA A 23 -15.17 -2.05 -5.18
CA ALA A 23 -14.86 -0.67 -5.54
C ALA A 23 -15.13 0.26 -4.36
N ASP A 24 -14.34 1.34 -4.28
CA ASP A 24 -14.46 2.41 -3.28
C ASP A 24 -14.39 1.94 -1.81
N THR A 25 -13.93 0.72 -1.56
CA THR A 25 -13.63 0.23 -0.20
C THR A 25 -12.35 0.89 0.31
N GLU A 26 -12.33 1.40 1.55
CA GLU A 26 -11.13 1.97 2.16
C GLU A 26 -10.09 0.86 2.38
N LEU A 27 -8.95 0.98 1.69
CA LEU A 27 -7.86 -0.01 1.70
C LEU A 27 -6.67 0.43 2.57
N GLY A 28 -6.70 1.66 3.06
CA GLY A 28 -5.69 2.22 3.94
C GLY A 28 -5.79 3.73 4.04
N ARG A 29 -4.87 4.35 4.79
CA ARG A 29 -4.73 5.81 4.90
C ARG A 29 -3.30 6.21 4.62
N ALA A 30 -3.12 7.31 3.89
CA ALA A 30 -1.81 7.93 3.67
C ALA A 30 -1.67 9.16 4.56
N ALA A 31 -0.50 9.33 5.18
CA ALA A 31 -0.19 10.54 5.94
C ALA A 31 -0.07 11.75 5.01
N VAL A 32 -0.65 12.86 5.43
CA VAL A 32 -0.61 14.15 4.72
C VAL A 32 0.11 15.17 5.60
N PHE A 33 1.01 15.94 5.01
CA PHE A 33 1.79 16.98 5.66
C PHE A 33 1.31 18.37 5.24
N GLY A 34 1.08 19.25 6.22
CA GLY A 34 0.66 20.63 6.01
C GLY A 34 -0.77 20.77 5.48
N GLY A 35 -1.57 19.70 5.61
CA GLY A 35 -2.98 19.68 5.26
C GLY A 35 -3.86 20.05 6.44
N ASP A 36 -5.13 20.35 6.18
CA ASP A 36 -6.14 20.51 7.23
C ASP A 36 -6.44 19.18 7.95
N ALA A 37 -6.15 18.06 7.28
CA ALA A 37 -6.13 16.72 7.87
C ALA A 37 -4.72 16.12 7.77
N GLY A 38 -4.28 15.41 8.82
CA GLY A 38 -2.98 14.72 8.87
C GLY A 38 -2.95 13.37 8.12
N SER A 39 -4.08 12.92 7.58
CA SER A 39 -4.15 11.73 6.72
C SER A 39 -5.35 11.77 5.78
N VAL A 40 -5.26 11.05 4.68
CA VAL A 40 -6.33 10.87 3.68
C VAL A 40 -6.60 9.39 3.46
N GLY A 41 -7.87 9.01 3.34
CA GLY A 41 -8.26 7.64 3.00
C GLY A 41 -7.85 7.26 1.57
N LEU A 42 -7.58 5.98 1.35
CA LEU A 42 -7.18 5.41 0.06
C LEU A 42 -8.16 4.35 -0.40
N VAL A 43 -8.64 4.46 -1.64
CA VAL A 43 -9.59 3.52 -2.24
C VAL A 43 -9.17 3.10 -3.64
N ALA A 44 -9.60 1.91 -4.06
CA ALA A 44 -9.53 1.50 -5.46
C ALA A 44 -10.83 1.91 -6.18
N ARG A 45 -10.73 2.54 -7.36
CA ARG A 45 -11.90 2.95 -8.16
C ARG A 45 -12.69 1.79 -8.74
N THR A 46 -12.03 0.65 -8.94
CA THR A 46 -12.62 -0.55 -9.52
C THR A 46 -12.51 -1.72 -8.55
N PRO A 47 -13.41 -2.72 -8.63
CA PRO A 47 -13.30 -3.92 -7.83
C PRO A 47 -11.97 -4.62 -8.11
N VAL A 48 -11.32 -5.08 -7.04
CA VAL A 48 -10.05 -5.79 -7.15
C VAL A 48 -10.34 -7.28 -7.22
N THR A 49 -10.25 -7.83 -8.43
CA THR A 49 -10.59 -9.22 -8.73
C THR A 49 -9.37 -9.96 -9.27
N LEU A 50 -9.15 -11.19 -8.81
CA LEU A 50 -8.09 -12.07 -9.30
C LEU A 50 -8.66 -13.33 -9.92
N LEU A 51 -8.09 -13.74 -11.05
CA LEU A 51 -8.33 -15.07 -11.62
C LEU A 51 -7.39 -16.08 -10.92
N MET A 52 -7.96 -17.08 -10.27
CA MET A 52 -7.20 -18.08 -9.53
C MET A 52 -7.73 -19.49 -9.71
N PRO A 53 -6.86 -20.53 -9.59
CA PRO A 53 -7.32 -21.91 -9.56
C PRO A 53 -8.29 -22.14 -8.41
N ARG A 54 -9.41 -22.84 -8.66
CA ARG A 54 -10.48 -23.04 -7.66
C ARG A 54 -10.00 -23.64 -6.33
N ASN A 55 -8.98 -24.50 -6.39
CA ASN A 55 -8.41 -25.19 -5.22
C ASN A 55 -7.04 -24.63 -4.82
N SER A 56 -6.73 -23.38 -5.18
CA SER A 56 -5.48 -22.73 -4.76
C SER A 56 -5.50 -22.49 -3.25
N GLN A 57 -4.46 -23.00 -2.57
CA GLN A 57 -4.15 -22.68 -1.17
C GLN A 57 -3.14 -21.52 -1.09
N ASP A 58 -2.91 -20.80 -2.19
CA ASP A 58 -1.85 -19.81 -2.25
C ASP A 58 -2.18 -18.63 -1.33
N LYS A 59 -1.20 -18.25 -0.51
CA LYS A 59 -1.32 -17.08 0.35
C LYS A 59 -1.31 -15.81 -0.49
N ILE A 60 -2.40 -15.05 -0.42
CA ILE A 60 -2.50 -13.71 -1.00
C ILE A 60 -2.05 -12.68 0.02
N VAL A 61 -1.14 -11.81 -0.39
CA VAL A 61 -0.66 -10.69 0.41
C VAL A 61 -0.91 -9.41 -0.37
N ALA A 62 -1.67 -8.49 0.23
CA ALA A 62 -1.87 -7.15 -0.31
C ALA A 62 -1.03 -6.16 0.50
N ARG A 63 -0.25 -5.32 -0.19
CA ARG A 63 0.58 -4.29 0.42
C ARG A 63 0.30 -2.95 -0.24
N VAL A 64 -0.08 -1.96 0.55
CA VAL A 64 -0.19 -0.58 0.09
C VAL A 64 1.15 0.10 0.23
N THR A 65 1.63 0.69 -0.85
CA THR A 65 2.87 1.46 -0.92
C THR A 65 2.56 2.86 -1.42
N TYR A 66 3.07 3.87 -0.72
CA TYR A 66 2.95 5.27 -1.11
C TYR A 66 4.22 6.02 -0.75
N SER A 67 4.52 7.08 -1.50
CA SER A 67 5.66 7.96 -1.24
C SER A 67 5.23 9.03 -0.23
N GLY A 68 5.46 8.77 1.05
CA GLY A 68 5.01 9.63 2.14
C GLY A 68 6.02 10.72 2.55
N PRO A 69 5.58 11.72 3.33
CA PRO A 69 4.18 12.13 3.50
C PRO A 69 3.66 12.91 2.28
N LEU A 70 2.37 12.77 1.98
CA LEU A 70 1.73 13.51 0.87
C LEU A 70 1.70 15.00 1.22
N ARG A 71 2.10 15.88 0.30
CA ARG A 71 2.04 17.33 0.52
C ARG A 71 0.64 17.84 0.20
N ALA A 72 0.04 18.60 1.11
CA ALA A 72 -1.17 19.34 0.80
C ALA A 72 -0.92 20.42 -0.27
N PRO A 73 -1.91 20.76 -1.12
CA PRO A 73 -3.25 20.19 -1.16
C PRO A 73 -3.30 18.82 -1.87
N VAL A 74 -4.10 17.89 -1.32
CA VAL A 74 -4.42 16.61 -1.97
C VAL A 74 -5.85 16.70 -2.51
N THR A 75 -6.04 16.48 -3.80
CA THR A 75 -7.38 16.48 -4.41
C THR A 75 -8.01 15.09 -4.31
N LYS A 76 -9.32 15.01 -4.11
CA LYS A 76 -10.09 13.76 -4.13
C LYS A 76 -9.93 13.05 -5.47
N GLY A 77 -9.70 11.74 -5.43
CA GLY A 77 -9.52 10.92 -6.63
C GLY A 77 -8.14 11.00 -7.26
N THR A 78 -7.20 11.77 -6.71
CA THR A 78 -5.81 11.72 -7.15
C THR A 78 -5.19 10.39 -6.74
N GLN A 79 -4.51 9.74 -7.69
CA GLN A 79 -3.70 8.57 -7.38
C GLN A 79 -2.49 8.98 -6.54
N VAL A 80 -2.42 8.45 -5.33
CA VAL A 80 -1.37 8.80 -4.34
C VAL A 80 -0.66 7.57 -3.77
N ALA A 81 -1.17 6.37 -4.06
CA ALA A 81 -0.63 5.12 -3.58
C ALA A 81 -0.86 4.00 -4.62
N THR A 82 -0.15 2.89 -4.44
CA THR A 82 -0.31 1.68 -5.23
C THR A 82 -0.44 0.50 -4.28
N MET A 83 -1.45 -0.33 -4.51
CA MET A 83 -1.58 -1.61 -3.84
C MET A 83 -0.94 -2.70 -4.70
N GLU A 84 0.10 -3.33 -4.18
CA GLU A 84 0.69 -4.52 -4.74
C GLU A 84 0.03 -5.75 -4.15
N ILE A 85 -0.46 -6.64 -5.01
CA ILE A 85 -0.96 -7.94 -4.60
C ILE A 85 0.01 -9.02 -5.08
N SER A 86 0.41 -9.86 -4.15
CA SER A 86 1.35 -10.95 -4.36
C SER A 86 0.75 -12.28 -3.94
N ARG A 87 1.04 -13.31 -4.72
CA ARG A 87 0.68 -14.71 -4.46
C ARG A 87 1.96 -15.47 -4.16
N GLY A 88 2.20 -15.78 -2.89
CA GLY A 88 3.50 -16.24 -2.44
C GLY A 88 4.58 -15.17 -2.69
N GLN A 89 5.61 -15.49 -3.47
CA GLN A 89 6.68 -14.56 -3.86
C GLN A 89 6.42 -13.84 -5.19
N LEU A 90 5.35 -14.21 -5.92
CA LEU A 90 5.06 -13.65 -7.23
C LEU A 90 4.09 -12.47 -7.10
N LYS A 91 4.52 -11.30 -7.57
CA LYS A 91 3.63 -10.15 -7.77
C LYS A 91 2.66 -10.44 -8.90
N VAL A 92 1.36 -10.38 -8.61
CA VAL A 92 0.30 -10.75 -9.56
C VAL A 92 -0.47 -9.55 -10.09
N LEU A 93 -0.63 -8.49 -9.29
CA LEU A 93 -1.42 -7.33 -9.67
C LEU A 93 -0.90 -6.07 -8.98
N GLU A 94 -0.95 -4.95 -9.70
CA GLU A 94 -0.84 -3.61 -9.13
C GLU A 94 -2.15 -2.88 -9.34
N VAL A 95 -2.65 -2.28 -8.27
CA VAL A 95 -3.90 -1.50 -8.30
C VAL A 95 -3.59 -0.07 -7.86
N PRO A 96 -3.87 0.94 -8.70
CA PRO A 96 -3.72 2.33 -8.30
C PRO A 96 -4.77 2.67 -7.24
N LEU A 97 -4.32 3.28 -6.14
CA LEU A 97 -5.20 3.77 -5.08
C LEU A 97 -5.30 5.30 -5.13
N VAL A 98 -6.52 5.78 -4.98
CA VAL A 98 -6.86 7.19 -5.04
C VAL A 98 -7.35 7.71 -3.69
N SER A 99 -7.18 9.00 -3.45
CA SER A 99 -7.71 9.69 -2.27
C SER A 99 -9.24 9.67 -2.21
N THR A 100 -9.77 9.46 -1.01
CA THR A 100 -11.22 9.48 -0.71
C THR A 100 -11.82 10.88 -0.70
N GLU A 101 -11.02 11.87 -0.30
CA GLU A 101 -11.44 13.23 0.03
C GLU A 101 -10.38 14.26 -0.36
N ASP A 102 -10.81 15.52 -0.44
CA ASP A 102 -9.93 16.67 -0.63
C ASP A 102 -9.31 17.05 0.72
N VAL A 103 -7.98 17.17 0.74
CA VAL A 103 -7.23 17.69 1.88
C VAL A 103 -6.61 19.04 1.47
N PRO A 104 -7.27 20.18 1.77
CA PRO A 104 -6.73 21.49 1.50
C PRO A 104 -5.51 21.78 2.40
N VAL A 105 -4.79 22.85 2.07
CA VAL A 105 -3.68 23.33 2.90
C VAL A 105 -4.22 23.73 4.28
N GLY A 106 -3.59 23.23 5.34
CA GLY A 106 -3.96 23.55 6.71
C GLY A 106 -3.59 24.99 7.08
N SER A 107 -4.20 25.49 8.16
CA SER A 107 -3.88 26.80 8.74
C SER A 107 -2.41 26.90 9.17
N LEU A 108 -1.88 28.14 9.32
CA LEU A 108 -0.47 28.37 9.71
C LEU A 108 -0.05 27.59 10.97
N TRP A 109 -0.96 27.45 11.95
CA TRP A 109 -0.71 26.73 13.19
C TRP A 109 -0.60 25.21 13.00
N GLN A 110 -1.45 24.62 12.16
CA GLN A 110 -1.36 23.18 11.80
C GLN A 110 -0.03 22.88 11.08
N ARG A 111 0.39 23.74 10.15
CA ARG A 111 1.68 23.59 9.44
C ARG A 111 2.90 23.71 10.36
N ALA A 112 2.83 24.55 11.39
CA ALA A 112 3.91 24.71 12.37
C ALA A 112 4.06 23.47 13.28
N LEU A 113 2.94 22.86 13.69
CA LEU A 113 2.95 21.62 14.47
C LEU A 113 3.45 20.42 13.66
N ASP A 114 3.03 20.31 12.39
CA ASP A 114 3.49 19.25 11.49
C ASP A 114 5.01 19.31 11.26
N GLY A 115 5.57 20.52 11.05
CA GLY A 115 7.00 20.72 10.87
C GLY A 115 7.84 20.26 12.08
N ALA A 116 7.34 20.46 13.30
CA ALA A 116 8.01 19.99 14.52
C ALA A 116 7.97 18.45 14.64
N GLY A 117 6.86 17.82 14.25
CA GLY A 117 6.68 16.36 14.32
C GLY A 117 7.60 15.57 13.37
N VAL A 118 7.80 16.06 12.14
CA VAL A 118 8.70 15.41 11.15
C VAL A 118 10.15 15.42 11.64
N LEU A 119 10.61 16.53 12.20
CA LEU A 119 11.99 16.66 12.71
C LEU A 119 12.27 15.73 13.90
N VAL A 120 11.30 15.52 14.78
CA VAL A 120 11.42 14.57 15.89
C VAL A 120 11.37 13.12 15.40
N GLY A 121 10.52 12.83 14.41
CA GLY A 121 10.39 11.49 13.84
C GLY A 121 11.61 11.03 13.05
N ASP A 122 12.27 11.92 12.33
CA ASP A 122 13.48 11.60 11.54
C ASP A 122 14.69 11.43 12.45
N THR A 123 14.85 12.28 13.47
CA THR A 123 15.94 12.16 14.45
C THR A 123 15.83 10.90 15.31
N ALA A 124 14.62 10.48 15.71
CA ALA A 124 14.43 9.25 16.47
C ALA A 124 14.76 7.98 15.66
N ARG A 125 14.43 7.96 14.36
CA ARG A 125 14.76 6.84 13.47
C ARG A 125 16.25 6.72 13.23
N ASP A 126 16.93 7.86 13.03
CA ASP A 126 18.36 7.89 12.78
C ASP A 126 19.17 7.44 14.02
N LEU A 127 18.77 7.87 15.22
CA LEU A 127 19.35 7.41 16.48
C LEU A 127 19.13 5.91 16.73
N GLY A 128 17.96 5.38 16.37
CA GLY A 128 17.68 3.95 16.45
C GLY A 128 18.58 3.12 15.55
N GLN A 129 18.84 3.59 14.32
CA GLN A 129 19.74 2.92 13.38
C GLN A 129 21.19 2.96 13.85
N GLN A 130 21.66 4.11 14.37
CA GLN A 130 23.02 4.25 14.90
C GLN A 130 23.25 3.36 16.14
N ALA A 131 22.27 3.25 17.03
CA ALA A 131 22.37 2.38 18.21
C ALA A 131 22.47 0.89 17.83
N MET A 132 21.67 0.44 16.85
CA MET A 132 21.69 -0.95 16.37
C MET A 132 23.00 -1.29 15.65
N ALA A 133 23.50 -0.40 14.80
CA ALA A 133 24.81 -0.59 14.14
C ALA A 133 25.94 -0.75 15.17
N LYS A 134 25.92 0.06 16.23
CA LYS A 134 26.94 0.01 17.30
C LYS A 134 26.85 -1.27 18.15
N VAL A 135 25.65 -1.80 18.40
CA VAL A 135 25.45 -3.08 19.11
C VAL A 135 26.00 -4.26 18.29
N GLN A 136 25.87 -4.22 16.95
CA GLN A 136 26.41 -5.26 16.06
C GLN A 136 27.94 -5.24 16.03
N GLU A 137 28.58 -4.06 15.97
CA GLU A 137 30.04 -3.95 16.05
C GLU A 137 30.60 -4.46 17.39
N LEU A 138 29.93 -4.17 18.51
CA LEU A 138 30.34 -4.64 19.83
C LEU A 138 30.21 -6.16 20.00
N THR A 139 29.24 -6.77 19.31
CA THR A 139 29.04 -8.23 19.33
C THR A 139 30.07 -8.94 18.45
N ALA A 140 30.49 -8.32 17.34
CA ALA A 140 31.53 -8.86 16.44
C ALA A 140 32.94 -8.79 17.05
N ARG A 141 33.22 -7.83 17.94
CA ARG A 141 34.53 -7.65 18.58
C ARG A 141 34.79 -8.59 19.76
N LYS A 142 33.78 -9.36 20.18
CA LYS A 142 33.81 -10.26 21.35
C LYS A 142 33.93 -11.74 20.98
N LYS A 143 34.18 -12.04 19.70
CA LYS A 143 34.42 -13.38 19.14
C LYS A 143 35.80 -13.40 18.48
#